data_AF-A0A9P3GIP3-F1
#
_entry.id   AF-A0A9P3GIP3-F1
#
_cell.length_a   1.000
_cell.length_b   1.000
_cell.length_c   1.000
_cell.angle_alpha   90.00
_cell.angle_beta   90.00
_cell.angle_gamma   90.00
#
_symmetry.space_group_name_H-M   'P 1'
#
loop_
_entity.id
_entity.type
_entity.pdbx_description
1 polymer ?
#
loop_
_entity_poly.entity_id
_entity_poly.type
_entity_poly.pdbx_seq_one_letter_code
_entity_poly.pdbx_strand_id
1 'polypeptide(L)'
;MERDEICILCGINSYCGPTSFCEASSRSPAATQIAHEIHDVAEESAIEYGYEGDCVTIGHFDVEGDYIRCGHYGEALHPTGDGVVVRRVSDEVQTAYFCTVVEFVDGRRTVRTETSNCNAHFSEGSGLNIWIHVACWAYLQEWLASPLLSRIGRTGEPLSLAGELYEVTASRHQPQEELYRWLPCIDYGGSLEAYMGTFHQRHILGPRQEVKHIVQALKSGRRGQELIPAVLKDSRFWMWTRPDIWPRPVPEHNEQAPLSISSGPVPQPRASICMLPSELFPELLQHCQPEDIFALAATCKALHAQVLDGGTLACTLRHATTNASRPLRWTLPVPSLREEWSAACEAMQTWLPADAPAPPFDEPWAAVTLPLPPLPLFDPTFPVAAFLRAYRDSDSMRARRRRWGLIKQWDALFTDYRGGGWEHDVFTPPGTTWARGEDGVLRCQCRAGGGA
;
A
#
# COMPACT_ATOMS: atom_id res chain seq x y z
N MET A 1 10.46 -27.33 -2.48
CA MET A 1 9.47 -26.57 -3.26
C MET A 1 9.23 -25.30 -2.49
N GLU A 2 9.89 -24.21 -2.88
CA GLU A 2 9.77 -22.92 -2.22
C GLU A 2 8.38 -22.36 -2.51
N ARG A 3 7.68 -21.91 -1.47
CA ARG A 3 6.34 -21.34 -1.53
C ARG A 3 6.47 -19.86 -1.21
N ASP A 4 5.75 -19.02 -1.95
CA ASP A 4 5.79 -17.58 -1.78
C ASP A 4 4.85 -17.19 -0.63
N GLU A 5 5.42 -16.73 0.49
CA GLU A 5 4.64 -16.01 1.49
C GLU A 5 4.42 -14.58 1.03
N ILE A 6 3.33 -13.98 1.49
CA ILE A 6 2.91 -12.65 1.05
C ILE A 6 2.88 -11.68 2.22
N CYS A 7 3.15 -10.41 1.94
CA CYS A 7 2.90 -9.35 2.90
C CYS A 7 1.40 -9.28 3.19
N ILE A 8 1.03 -9.41 4.46
CA ILE A 8 -0.38 -9.48 4.89
C ILE A 8 -1.20 -8.24 4.52
N LEU A 9 -0.55 -7.09 4.31
CA LEU A 9 -1.22 -5.82 3.96
C LEU A 9 -1.44 -5.61 2.45
N CYS A 10 -0.54 -6.09 1.60
CA CYS A 10 -0.61 -5.85 0.16
C CYS A 10 -0.82 -7.11 -0.68
N GLY A 11 -0.64 -8.29 -0.09
CA GLY A 11 -0.76 -9.58 -0.77
C GLY A 11 0.36 -9.86 -1.76
N ILE A 12 1.48 -9.16 -1.61
CA ILE A 12 2.65 -9.18 -2.50
C ILE A 12 3.84 -9.75 -1.74
N ASN A 13 4.57 -10.68 -2.35
CA ASN A 13 5.85 -11.21 -1.84
C ASN A 13 6.95 -10.12 -1.87
N SER A 14 7.89 -10.16 -0.93
CA SER A 14 9.08 -9.29 -0.87
C SER A 14 9.88 -9.29 -2.19
N TYR A 15 9.86 -10.42 -2.91
CA TYR A 15 10.56 -10.62 -4.18
C TYR A 15 9.73 -10.35 -5.44
N CYS A 16 8.61 -9.62 -5.34
CA CYS A 16 7.77 -9.32 -6.51
C CYS A 16 8.41 -8.31 -7.46
N GLY A 17 9.35 -8.81 -8.26
CA GLY A 17 9.81 -8.27 -9.52
C GLY A 17 9.63 -9.30 -10.65
N PRO A 18 9.87 -8.92 -11.92
CA PRO A 18 9.67 -9.75 -13.11
C PRO A 18 10.55 -11.01 -13.24
N THR A 19 11.20 -11.46 -12.16
CA THR A 19 12.40 -12.32 -12.14
C THR A 19 12.27 -13.70 -12.78
N SER A 20 11.07 -14.19 -13.12
CA SER A 20 10.91 -15.45 -13.86
C SER A 20 10.02 -15.30 -15.10
N PHE A 21 10.49 -14.51 -16.08
CA PHE A 21 9.90 -14.49 -17.43
C PHE A 21 10.35 -15.67 -18.30
N CYS A 22 11.52 -16.26 -18.00
CA CYS A 22 12.26 -17.10 -18.96
C CYS A 22 12.30 -18.60 -18.66
N GLU A 23 11.85 -19.08 -17.49
CA GLU A 23 11.99 -20.51 -17.14
C GLU A 23 11.02 -21.42 -17.94
N ALA A 24 9.93 -20.88 -18.49
CA ALA A 24 8.94 -21.68 -19.23
C ALA A 24 9.01 -21.55 -20.77
N SER A 25 9.74 -20.58 -21.33
CA SER A 25 9.75 -20.31 -22.78
C SER A 25 10.91 -20.97 -23.54
N SER A 26 11.29 -22.20 -23.19
CA SER A 26 12.39 -22.94 -23.82
C SER A 26 12.15 -23.40 -25.28
N ARG A 27 11.16 -22.84 -26.00
CA ARG A 27 10.78 -23.31 -27.34
C ARG A 27 10.70 -22.25 -28.45
N SER A 28 10.79 -20.95 -28.16
CA SER A 28 10.75 -19.90 -29.21
C SER A 28 11.63 -18.69 -28.86
N PRO A 29 12.67 -18.38 -29.66
CA PRO A 29 13.51 -17.20 -29.48
C PRO A 29 12.70 -15.88 -29.46
N ALA A 30 11.64 -15.80 -30.26
CA ALA A 30 10.77 -14.61 -30.29
C ALA A 30 9.93 -14.45 -29.02
N ALA A 31 9.48 -15.56 -28.41
CA ALA A 31 8.77 -15.51 -27.14
C ALA A 31 9.71 -15.09 -26.00
N THR A 32 10.95 -15.58 -26.00
CA THR A 32 11.99 -15.17 -25.05
C THR A 32 12.36 -13.70 -25.22
N GLN A 33 12.47 -13.18 -26.45
CA GLN A 33 12.72 -11.77 -26.67
C GLN A 33 11.57 -10.88 -26.16
N ILE A 34 10.32 -11.23 -26.47
CA ILE A 34 9.14 -10.50 -25.95
C ILE A 34 9.09 -10.57 -24.42
N ALA A 35 9.45 -11.71 -23.84
CA ALA A 35 9.57 -11.88 -22.40
C ALA A 35 10.61 -10.93 -21.79
N HIS A 36 11.78 -10.78 -22.42
CA HIS A 36 12.78 -9.80 -22.00
C HIS A 36 12.31 -8.36 -22.16
N GLU A 37 11.67 -8.00 -23.28
CA GLU A 37 11.15 -6.63 -23.47
C GLU A 37 10.07 -6.27 -22.43
N ILE A 38 9.20 -7.23 -22.06
CA ILE A 38 8.24 -7.02 -20.98
C ILE A 38 8.96 -6.98 -19.63
N HIS A 39 9.98 -7.82 -19.41
CA HIS A 39 10.79 -7.82 -18.19
C HIS A 39 11.47 -6.47 -17.98
N ASP A 40 12.15 -5.93 -18.99
CA ASP A 40 12.90 -4.66 -18.89
C ASP A 40 11.95 -3.50 -18.55
N VAL A 41 10.81 -3.39 -19.24
CA VAL A 41 9.78 -2.36 -18.93
C VAL A 41 9.16 -2.58 -17.54
N ALA A 42 8.97 -3.84 -17.15
CA ALA A 42 8.45 -4.20 -15.85
C ALA A 42 9.45 -3.92 -14.72
N GLU A 43 10.75 -4.11 -14.97
CA GLU A 43 11.87 -3.87 -14.05
C GLU A 43 12.09 -2.37 -13.84
N GLU A 44 12.06 -1.58 -14.91
CA GLU A 44 12.03 -0.10 -14.84
C GLU A 44 10.82 0.41 -14.05
N SER A 45 9.70 -0.32 -14.09
CA SER A 45 8.47 -0.01 -13.33
C SER A 45 8.44 -0.66 -11.93
N ALA A 46 9.39 -1.55 -11.66
CA ALA A 46 9.54 -2.25 -10.40
C ALA A 46 10.47 -1.46 -9.46
N ILE A 47 10.78 -2.08 -8.35
CA ILE A 47 11.17 -1.49 -7.08
C ILE A 47 12.71 -1.23 -7.11
N GLU A 48 13.17 0.05 -7.07
CA GLU A 48 14.52 0.49 -6.55
C GLU A 48 14.43 1.70 -5.54
N TYR A 49 14.43 1.48 -4.20
CA TYR A 49 14.29 2.45 -3.08
C TYR A 49 15.46 2.46 -2.09
N GLY A 50 16.44 1.55 -2.20
CA GLY A 50 17.52 1.45 -1.20
C GLY A 50 17.12 0.93 0.19
N TYR A 51 15.83 0.63 0.42
CA TYR A 51 15.26 0.00 1.64
C TYR A 51 14.28 -1.14 1.31
N GLU A 52 14.44 -1.77 0.16
CA GLU A 52 13.41 -2.60 -0.50
C GLU A 52 13.31 -4.01 0.02
N GLY A 53 14.44 -4.49 0.53
CA GLY A 53 14.47 -5.72 1.31
C GLY A 53 13.95 -5.50 2.72
N ASP A 54 13.69 -4.25 3.15
CA ASP A 54 13.32 -4.01 4.52
C ASP A 54 11.83 -4.34 4.76
N CYS A 55 11.61 -5.27 5.67
CA CYS A 55 10.30 -5.63 6.18
C CYS A 55 10.20 -5.24 7.66
N VAL A 56 8.98 -5.29 8.18
CA VAL A 56 8.63 -5.16 9.59
C VAL A 56 8.03 -6.49 10.00
N THR A 57 8.66 -7.16 10.96
CA THR A 57 8.12 -8.35 11.60
C THR A 57 7.47 -7.97 12.93
N ILE A 58 6.34 -8.60 13.22
CA ILE A 58 5.52 -8.32 14.41
C ILE A 58 5.13 -9.66 15.04
N GLY A 59 5.46 -9.81 16.32
CA GLY A 59 4.96 -10.93 17.11
C GLY A 59 5.83 -11.24 18.31
N HIS A 60 5.87 -12.52 18.69
CA HIS A 60 6.56 -13.00 19.87
C HIS A 60 7.71 -13.93 19.45
N PHE A 61 8.93 -13.42 19.57
CA PHE A 61 10.15 -14.11 19.15
C PHE A 61 10.94 -14.61 20.36
N ASP A 62 11.39 -15.87 20.31
CA ASP A 62 12.36 -16.42 21.27
C ASP A 62 13.80 -15.95 20.97
N VAL A 63 14.76 -16.57 21.64
CA VAL A 63 16.19 -16.27 21.49
C VAL A 63 16.74 -16.73 20.14
N GLU A 64 16.10 -17.70 19.49
CA GLU A 64 16.44 -18.19 18.15
C GLU A 64 15.68 -17.42 17.06
N GLY A 65 14.77 -16.52 17.45
CA GLY A 65 13.94 -15.75 16.52
C GLY A 65 12.67 -16.47 16.10
N ASP A 66 12.35 -17.62 16.70
CA ASP A 66 11.18 -18.42 16.39
C ASP A 66 9.94 -17.98 17.18
N TYR A 67 8.77 -18.40 16.71
CA TYR A 67 7.50 -18.08 17.35
C TYR A 67 7.38 -18.71 18.73
N ILE A 68 7.15 -17.89 19.76
CA ILE A 68 6.89 -18.40 21.10
C ILE A 68 5.44 -18.84 21.24
N ARG A 69 5.23 -20.14 21.43
CA ARG A 69 3.94 -20.67 21.90
C ARG A 69 3.73 -20.41 23.37
N CYS A 70 2.47 -20.18 23.71
CA CYS A 70 2.04 -20.33 25.08
C CYS A 70 1.49 -21.76 25.29
N GLY A 71 2.03 -22.45 26.29
CA GLY A 71 1.29 -23.50 26.99
C GLY A 71 0.50 -22.89 28.15
N HIS A 72 -0.83 -22.94 28.09
CA HIS A 72 -1.70 -22.62 29.23
C HIS A 72 -2.41 -23.91 29.65
N TYR A 73 -2.02 -24.49 30.79
CA TYR A 73 -2.57 -25.78 31.27
C TYR A 73 -2.46 -26.96 30.29
N GLY A 74 -1.47 -26.95 29.40
CA GLY A 74 -1.30 -27.99 28.38
C GLY A 74 -2.10 -27.73 27.09
N GLU A 75 -2.91 -26.67 27.03
CA GLU A 75 -3.48 -26.17 25.79
C GLU A 75 -2.47 -25.25 25.09
N ALA A 76 -2.34 -25.42 23.78
CA ALA A 76 -1.58 -24.54 22.91
C ALA A 76 -2.41 -23.30 22.62
N LEU A 77 -2.21 -22.25 23.41
CA LEU A 77 -2.82 -20.93 23.20
C LEU A 77 -1.76 -19.95 22.70
N HIS A 78 -2.22 -18.80 22.25
CA HIS A 78 -1.35 -17.75 21.73
C HIS A 78 -1.21 -16.58 22.73
N PRO A 79 -0.02 -15.95 22.82
CA PRO A 79 0.12 -14.68 23.54
C PRO A 79 -0.80 -13.62 22.94
N THR A 80 -1.25 -12.65 23.73
CA THR A 80 -2.00 -11.50 23.21
C THR A 80 -1.09 -10.51 22.49
N GLY A 81 -1.68 -9.44 21.95
CA GLY A 81 -0.98 -8.29 21.39
C GLY A 81 -0.17 -7.50 22.43
N ASP A 82 -0.31 -7.80 23.72
CA ASP A 82 0.52 -7.23 24.77
C ASP A 82 1.98 -7.64 24.59
N GLY A 83 2.87 -6.65 24.53
CA GLY A 83 4.31 -6.90 24.49
C GLY A 83 4.81 -7.52 23.19
N VAL A 84 4.03 -7.45 22.09
CA VAL A 84 4.55 -7.83 20.77
C VAL A 84 5.83 -7.06 20.46
N VAL A 85 6.79 -7.75 19.88
CA VAL A 85 8.05 -7.20 19.45
C VAL A 85 7.92 -6.81 17.98
N VAL A 86 8.34 -5.58 17.67
CA VAL A 86 8.40 -5.06 16.29
C VAL A 86 9.87 -4.95 15.90
N ARG A 87 10.27 -5.63 14.85
CA ARG A 87 11.64 -5.55 14.30
C ARG A 87 11.58 -5.11 12.85
N ARG A 88 12.41 -4.13 12.49
CA ARG A 88 12.72 -3.90 11.08
C ARG A 88 13.78 -4.91 10.69
N VAL A 89 13.58 -5.63 9.61
CA VAL A 89 14.43 -6.74 9.18
C VAL A 89 14.79 -6.59 7.71
N SER A 90 15.91 -7.18 7.29
CA SER A 90 16.26 -7.32 5.88
C SER A 90 16.68 -8.75 5.55
N ASP A 91 17.14 -8.99 4.32
CA ASP A 91 17.78 -10.24 3.88
C ASP A 91 16.96 -11.50 4.18
N GLU A 92 15.83 -11.63 3.50
CA GLU A 92 15.00 -12.83 3.58
C GLU A 92 15.73 -14.04 3.01
N VAL A 93 16.01 -15.03 3.86
CA VAL A 93 16.73 -16.24 3.45
C VAL A 93 15.77 -17.28 2.88
N GLN A 94 14.58 -17.41 3.47
CA GLN A 94 13.59 -18.40 3.03
C GLN A 94 12.18 -18.04 3.50
N THR A 95 11.33 -17.51 2.61
CA THR A 95 9.88 -17.39 2.81
C THR A 95 9.53 -16.78 4.18
N ALA A 96 9.74 -15.48 4.36
CA ALA A 96 9.55 -14.72 5.60
C ALA A 96 10.40 -15.16 6.82
N TYR A 97 11.49 -15.87 6.56
CA TYR A 97 12.57 -16.07 7.52
C TYR A 97 13.66 -15.02 7.28
N PHE A 98 13.85 -14.13 8.25
CA PHE A 98 14.81 -13.03 8.16
C PHE A 98 15.95 -13.26 9.14
N CYS A 99 17.20 -13.05 8.69
CA CYS A 99 18.40 -13.27 9.51
C CYS A 99 19.05 -11.98 10.00
N THR A 100 18.53 -10.83 9.59
CA THR A 100 19.10 -9.53 9.91
C THR A 100 18.04 -8.58 10.43
N VAL A 101 18.36 -7.92 11.54
CA VAL A 101 17.59 -6.82 12.11
C VAL A 101 18.28 -5.51 11.75
N VAL A 102 17.50 -4.58 11.21
CA VAL A 102 17.95 -3.26 10.77
C VAL A 102 17.61 -2.24 11.86
N GLU A 103 18.64 -1.57 12.38
CA GLU A 103 18.54 -0.49 13.35
C GLU A 103 19.05 0.82 12.74
N PHE A 104 18.61 1.96 13.28
CA PHE A 104 19.13 3.27 12.93
C PHE A 104 19.72 3.92 14.18
N VAL A 105 21.04 4.02 14.24
CA VAL A 105 21.78 4.65 15.34
C VAL A 105 22.39 5.94 14.81
N ASP A 106 22.02 7.09 15.40
CA ASP A 106 22.45 8.42 14.95
C ASP A 106 22.18 8.68 13.44
N GLY A 107 21.03 8.20 12.95
CA GLY A 107 20.64 8.32 11.54
C GLY A 107 21.40 7.39 10.59
N ARG A 108 22.31 6.55 11.09
CA ARG A 108 23.04 5.57 10.29
C ARG A 108 22.39 4.20 10.42
N ARG A 109 22.18 3.57 9.26
CA ARG A 109 21.71 2.18 9.16
C ARG A 109 22.78 1.24 9.72
N THR A 110 22.44 0.49 10.75
CA THR A 110 23.26 -0.57 11.34
C THR A 110 22.50 -1.88 11.24
N VAL A 111 23.19 -2.97 10.95
CA VAL A 111 22.57 -4.29 10.80
C VAL A 111 23.12 -5.22 11.87
N ARG A 112 22.25 -5.96 12.53
CA ARG A 112 22.59 -7.02 13.50
C ARG A 112 22.14 -8.36 12.97
N THR A 113 22.95 -9.38 13.20
CA THR A 113 22.55 -10.77 12.92
C THR A 113 21.65 -11.26 14.03
N GLU A 114 20.35 -11.25 13.76
CA GLU A 114 19.31 -11.71 14.67
C GLU A 114 18.15 -12.23 13.83
N THR A 115 17.66 -13.41 14.18
CA THR A 115 16.63 -14.08 13.40
C THR A 115 15.24 -13.56 13.77
N SER A 116 14.37 -13.44 12.77
CA SER A 116 12.93 -13.24 12.95
C SER A 116 12.17 -14.16 12.00
N ASN A 117 11.58 -15.22 12.56
CA ASN A 117 10.82 -16.20 11.81
C ASN A 117 9.33 -15.84 11.81
N CYS A 118 8.83 -15.48 10.63
CA CYS A 118 7.40 -15.31 10.37
C CYS A 118 6.85 -16.40 9.45
N ASN A 119 7.67 -17.41 9.15
CA ASN A 119 7.33 -18.47 8.21
C ASN A 119 6.22 -19.39 8.77
N ALA A 120 5.24 -19.68 7.92
CA ALA A 120 4.10 -20.51 8.23
C ALA A 120 4.43 -21.99 8.45
N HIS A 121 5.50 -22.48 7.84
CA HIS A 121 5.79 -23.90 7.66
C HIS A 121 6.78 -24.48 8.68
N PHE A 122 7.60 -23.65 9.32
CA PHE A 122 8.71 -24.15 10.17
C PHE A 122 8.33 -24.41 11.63
N SER A 123 7.19 -23.94 12.11
CA SER A 123 6.74 -24.21 13.48
C SER A 123 5.80 -25.43 13.47
N GLU A 124 5.97 -26.38 14.41
CA GLU A 124 5.13 -27.60 14.58
C GLU A 124 3.68 -27.27 15.01
N GLY A 125 3.01 -26.37 14.27
CA GLY A 125 1.80 -25.61 14.62
C GLY A 125 1.96 -24.12 14.29
N SER A 126 0.94 -23.54 13.67
CA SER A 126 0.95 -22.23 13.02
C SER A 126 1.36 -21.08 13.96
N GLY A 127 2.62 -20.62 13.86
CA GLY A 127 3.04 -19.37 14.51
C GLY A 127 2.17 -18.19 14.09
N LEU A 128 2.03 -17.16 14.94
CA LEU A 128 1.22 -15.96 14.63
C LEU A 128 2.08 -14.74 14.31
N ASN A 129 3.40 -14.91 14.24
CA ASN A 129 4.27 -13.83 13.77
C ASN A 129 3.88 -13.46 12.34
N ILE A 130 3.73 -12.17 12.09
CA ILE A 130 3.41 -11.63 10.78
C ILE A 130 4.55 -10.75 10.30
N TRP A 131 4.65 -10.58 9.00
CA TRP A 131 5.60 -9.67 8.38
C TRP A 131 4.92 -8.77 7.35
N ILE A 132 5.47 -7.58 7.18
CA ILE A 132 4.91 -6.52 6.37
C ILE A 132 6.03 -5.75 5.70
N HIS A 133 5.94 -5.47 4.40
CA HIS A 133 6.88 -4.59 3.75
C HIS A 133 6.87 -3.19 4.40
N VAL A 134 8.03 -2.57 4.64
CA VAL A 134 8.14 -1.31 5.42
C VAL A 134 7.26 -0.19 4.88
N ALA A 135 7.20 -0.02 3.55
CA ALA A 135 6.33 0.97 2.93
C ALA A 135 4.85 0.70 3.24
N CYS A 136 4.40 -0.55 3.18
CA CYS A 136 3.02 -0.94 3.49
C CYS A 136 2.68 -0.67 4.96
N TRP A 137 3.63 -0.90 5.87
CA TRP A 137 3.50 -0.55 7.28
C TRP A 137 3.35 0.97 7.47
N ALA A 138 4.17 1.78 6.81
CA ALA A 138 4.07 3.24 6.86
C ALA A 138 2.75 3.76 6.29
N TYR A 139 2.29 3.21 5.15
CA TYR A 139 0.96 3.53 4.61
C TYR A 139 -0.13 3.19 5.62
N LEU A 140 -0.10 2.01 6.25
CA LEU A 140 -1.09 1.63 7.26
C LEU A 140 -1.09 2.63 8.42
N GLN A 141 0.07 2.93 9.00
CA GLN A 141 0.20 3.87 10.12
C GLN A 141 -0.42 5.24 9.81
N GLU A 142 -0.19 5.73 8.60
CA GLU A 142 -0.58 7.09 8.21
C GLU A 142 -2.03 7.16 7.74
N TRP A 143 -2.53 6.12 7.08
CA TRP A 143 -3.84 6.12 6.43
C TRP A 143 -4.95 5.41 7.22
N LEU A 144 -4.60 4.60 8.22
CA LEU A 144 -5.56 4.06 9.16
C LEU A 144 -6.21 5.22 9.92
N ALA A 145 -7.53 5.28 9.91
CA ALA A 145 -8.29 6.43 10.42
C ALA A 145 -9.42 5.98 11.35
N SER A 146 -9.25 4.81 12.00
CA SER A 146 -10.30 4.24 12.84
C SER A 146 -10.58 5.19 14.02
N PRO A 147 -11.85 5.64 14.18
CA PRO A 147 -12.21 6.66 15.15
C PRO A 147 -12.27 6.13 16.58
N LEU A 148 -12.26 4.81 16.75
CA LEU A 148 -12.31 4.15 18.04
C LEU A 148 -10.92 4.15 18.68
N LEU A 149 -10.89 4.31 20.00
CA LEU A 149 -9.66 4.18 20.79
C LEU A 149 -9.09 2.77 20.65
N SER A 150 -7.78 2.65 20.71
CA SER A 150 -7.12 1.35 20.79
C SER A 150 -7.64 0.55 21.97
N ARG A 151 -7.80 -0.76 21.78
CA ARG A 151 -8.28 -1.63 22.86
C ARG A 151 -7.29 -1.65 24.01
N ILE A 152 -7.82 -1.81 25.21
CA ILE A 152 -7.01 -2.07 26.39
C ILE A 152 -6.55 -3.53 26.35
N GLY A 153 -5.23 -3.70 26.32
CA GLY A 153 -4.57 -4.99 26.44
C GLY A 153 -4.73 -5.54 27.85
N ARG A 154 -4.19 -6.74 28.08
CA ARG A 154 -4.33 -7.45 29.35
C ARG A 154 -3.49 -6.89 30.46
N THR A 155 -2.46 -6.14 30.10
CA THR A 155 -1.67 -5.34 31.03
C THR A 155 -2.44 -4.15 31.61
N GLY A 156 -3.63 -3.85 31.07
CA GLY A 156 -4.42 -2.67 31.44
C GLY A 156 -4.05 -1.42 30.63
N GLU A 157 -3.04 -1.51 29.77
CA GLU A 157 -2.59 -0.43 28.89
C GLU A 157 -3.20 -0.56 27.49
N PRO A 158 -3.39 0.55 26.75
CA PRO A 158 -3.79 0.50 25.35
C PRO A 158 -2.79 -0.29 24.50
N LEU A 159 -3.30 -1.18 23.65
CA LEU A 159 -2.48 -1.91 22.70
C LEU A 159 -1.86 -0.95 21.68
N SER A 160 -0.63 -1.25 21.28
CA SER A 160 0.01 -0.57 20.16
C SER A 160 -0.67 -0.97 18.84
N LEU A 161 -0.48 -0.18 17.78
CA LEU A 161 -0.96 -0.55 16.44
C LEU A 161 -0.48 -1.96 16.02
N ALA A 162 0.77 -2.30 16.36
CA ALA A 162 1.33 -3.61 16.06
C ALA A 162 0.65 -4.72 16.87
N GLY A 163 0.33 -4.47 18.15
CA GLY A 163 -0.41 -5.40 19.01
C GLY A 163 -1.83 -5.63 18.52
N GLU A 164 -2.53 -4.55 18.14
CA GLU A 164 -3.86 -4.66 17.54
C GLU A 164 -3.81 -5.38 16.20
N LEU A 165 -2.84 -5.08 15.32
CA LEU A 165 -2.71 -5.77 14.05
C LEU A 165 -2.46 -7.27 14.24
N TYR A 166 -1.55 -7.63 15.14
CA TYR A 166 -1.30 -9.02 15.53
C TYR A 166 -2.59 -9.71 15.97
N GLU A 167 -3.37 -9.10 16.86
CA GLU A 167 -4.63 -9.68 17.32
C GLU A 167 -5.71 -9.75 16.24
N VAL A 168 -5.89 -8.69 15.45
CA VAL A 168 -6.85 -8.64 14.34
C VAL A 168 -6.55 -9.75 13.34
N THR A 169 -5.28 -9.97 13.01
CA THR A 169 -4.88 -10.99 12.02
C THR A 169 -5.08 -12.42 12.52
N ALA A 170 -4.98 -12.65 13.83
CA ALA A 170 -5.05 -13.98 14.42
C ALA A 170 -6.44 -14.39 14.92
N SER A 171 -7.32 -13.42 15.21
CA SER A 171 -8.65 -13.66 15.81
C SER A 171 -9.81 -13.73 14.82
N ARG A 172 -9.54 -13.83 13.52
CA ARG A 172 -10.58 -13.86 12.47
C ARG A 172 -11.35 -15.17 12.44
N HIS A 173 -12.66 -15.11 12.16
CA HIS A 173 -13.48 -16.30 11.91
C HIS A 173 -12.99 -17.14 10.73
N GLN A 174 -12.50 -16.47 9.68
CA GLN A 174 -11.77 -17.11 8.59
C GLN A 174 -10.28 -16.97 8.93
N PRO A 175 -9.64 -18.00 9.51
CA PRO A 175 -8.26 -17.92 9.91
C PRO A 175 -7.37 -17.67 8.69
N GLN A 176 -6.15 -17.18 8.95
CA GLN A 176 -5.12 -17.11 7.93
C GLN A 176 -4.98 -18.47 7.25
N GLU A 177 -4.94 -18.49 5.91
CA GLU A 177 -4.69 -19.76 5.23
C GLU A 177 -3.29 -20.25 5.60
N GLU A 178 -3.20 -21.49 6.10
CA GLU A 178 -1.95 -22.10 6.58
C GLU A 178 -0.83 -22.07 5.53
N LEU A 179 -1.21 -22.05 4.26
CA LEU A 179 -0.27 -22.14 3.14
C LEU A 179 0.34 -20.79 2.73
N TYR A 180 -0.40 -19.70 2.84
CA TYR A 180 0.01 -18.39 2.28
C TYR A 180 -0.12 -17.22 3.26
N ARG A 181 -0.66 -17.45 4.46
CA ARG A 181 -0.80 -16.44 5.55
C ARG A 181 -1.60 -15.18 5.20
N TRP A 182 -2.34 -15.20 4.10
CA TRP A 182 -3.30 -14.16 3.76
C TRP A 182 -4.57 -14.28 4.58
N LEU A 183 -5.31 -13.17 4.67
CA LEU A 183 -6.61 -13.12 5.30
C LEU A 183 -7.72 -13.25 4.25
N PRO A 184 -8.53 -14.32 4.28
CA PRO A 184 -9.60 -14.51 3.30
C PRO A 184 -10.67 -13.42 3.31
N CYS A 185 -10.78 -12.67 4.42
CA CYS A 185 -11.71 -11.54 4.54
C CYS A 185 -11.22 -10.24 3.88
N ILE A 186 -9.99 -10.20 3.39
CA ILE A 186 -9.44 -9.06 2.65
C ILE A 186 -9.49 -9.39 1.15
N ASP A 187 -10.16 -8.55 0.37
CA ASP A 187 -10.01 -8.55 -1.09
C ASP A 187 -8.69 -7.87 -1.43
N TYR A 188 -7.69 -8.69 -1.74
CA TYR A 188 -6.38 -8.26 -2.22
C TYR A 188 -6.44 -7.77 -3.67
N GLY A 189 -7.54 -7.12 -4.06
CA GLY A 189 -7.84 -6.59 -5.38
C GLY A 189 -7.65 -7.63 -6.47
N GLY A 190 -8.10 -8.86 -6.22
CA GLY A 190 -7.93 -10.07 -7.01
C GLY A 190 -6.49 -10.58 -7.22
N SER A 191 -5.49 -10.02 -6.52
CA SER A 191 -4.10 -10.47 -6.63
C SER A 191 -3.96 -11.94 -6.30
N LEU A 192 -4.69 -12.44 -5.30
CA LEU A 192 -4.48 -13.81 -4.82
C LEU A 192 -5.15 -14.81 -5.72
N GLU A 193 -6.40 -14.59 -6.10
CA GLU A 193 -7.17 -15.39 -7.04
C GLU A 193 -6.46 -15.56 -8.37
N ALA A 194 -5.68 -14.56 -8.78
CA ALA A 194 -4.92 -14.61 -10.02
C ALA A 194 -3.70 -15.55 -9.95
N TYR A 195 -3.23 -15.90 -8.75
CA TYR A 195 -2.12 -16.83 -8.53
C TYR A 195 -2.52 -18.09 -7.74
N MET A 196 -3.75 -18.20 -7.27
CA MET A 196 -4.28 -19.42 -6.65
C MET A 196 -4.14 -20.58 -7.65
N GLY A 197 -3.28 -21.56 -7.32
CA GLY A 197 -2.97 -22.71 -8.18
C GLY A 197 -1.71 -22.56 -9.05
N THR A 198 -1.06 -21.39 -9.06
CA THR A 198 0.29 -21.21 -9.61
C THR A 198 1.26 -20.96 -8.47
N PHE A 199 2.35 -21.74 -8.38
CA PHE A 199 3.24 -21.71 -7.22
C PHE A 199 4.04 -20.41 -7.04
N HIS A 200 3.93 -19.43 -7.95
CA HIS A 200 4.87 -18.31 -8.03
C HIS A 200 4.21 -16.97 -8.43
N GLN A 201 4.29 -15.97 -7.55
CA GLN A 201 4.04 -14.56 -7.91
C GLN A 201 5.11 -13.99 -8.85
N ARG A 202 6.20 -14.72 -9.10
CA ARG A 202 7.30 -14.37 -10.00
C ARG A 202 6.91 -14.38 -11.50
N HIS A 203 5.75 -14.91 -11.87
CA HIS A 203 5.30 -15.02 -13.27
C HIS A 203 4.24 -13.98 -13.62
N ILE A 204 4.59 -12.99 -14.45
CA ILE A 204 3.71 -11.89 -14.86
C ILE A 204 2.53 -12.34 -15.74
N LEU A 205 2.67 -13.48 -16.46
CA LEU A 205 1.63 -13.98 -17.36
C LEU A 205 0.64 -14.96 -16.72
N GLY A 206 0.99 -15.54 -15.56
CA GLY A 206 0.11 -16.42 -14.78
C GLY A 206 -1.28 -15.84 -14.46
N PRO A 207 -1.41 -14.57 -14.05
CA PRO A 207 -2.68 -13.96 -13.62
C PRO A 207 -3.62 -13.50 -14.75
N ARG A 208 -3.25 -13.66 -16.02
CA ARG A 208 -4.04 -13.10 -17.14
C ARG A 208 -5.35 -13.88 -17.32
N GLN A 209 -6.46 -13.29 -16.87
CA GLN A 209 -7.81 -13.89 -17.02
C GLN A 209 -8.52 -13.47 -18.31
N GLU A 210 -8.26 -12.24 -18.81
CA GLU A 210 -8.92 -11.67 -20.00
C GLU A 210 -7.91 -10.94 -20.90
N VAL A 211 -8.27 -10.67 -22.16
CA VAL A 211 -7.43 -9.93 -23.14
C VAL A 211 -8.08 -8.61 -23.57
N LYS A 212 -8.89 -8.01 -22.70
CA LYS A 212 -9.71 -6.83 -23.00
C LYS A 212 -8.85 -5.66 -23.46
N HIS A 213 -7.77 -5.36 -22.75
CA HIS A 213 -6.94 -4.21 -23.01
C HIS A 213 -6.05 -4.43 -24.23
N ILE A 214 -5.51 -5.64 -24.43
CA ILE A 214 -4.76 -6.01 -25.64
C ILE A 214 -5.65 -5.86 -26.88
N VAL A 215 -6.89 -6.39 -26.82
CA VAL A 215 -7.85 -6.27 -27.94
C VAL A 215 -8.17 -4.80 -28.22
N GLN A 216 -8.38 -3.98 -27.19
CA GLN A 216 -8.63 -2.54 -27.36
C GLN A 216 -7.41 -1.83 -27.98
N ALA A 217 -6.20 -2.12 -27.51
CA ALA A 217 -4.96 -1.56 -28.03
C ALA A 217 -4.78 -1.92 -29.52
N LEU A 218 -5.00 -3.19 -29.88
CA LEU A 218 -4.93 -3.66 -31.25
C LEU A 218 -5.96 -2.96 -32.16
N LYS A 219 -7.21 -2.79 -31.68
CA LYS A 219 -8.26 -2.04 -32.39
C LYS A 219 -7.90 -0.58 -32.58
N SER A 220 -7.18 0.02 -31.64
CA SER A 220 -6.66 1.39 -31.76
C SER A 220 -5.40 1.52 -32.63
N GLY A 221 -4.97 0.43 -33.28
CA GLY A 221 -3.82 0.44 -34.19
C GLY A 221 -2.46 0.18 -33.54
N ARG A 222 -2.40 0.03 -32.21
CA ARG A 222 -1.13 -0.20 -31.48
C ARG A 222 -0.50 -1.55 -31.84
N ARG A 223 0.82 -1.61 -31.97
CA ARG A 223 1.57 -2.83 -32.35
C ARG A 223 2.92 -2.92 -31.62
N GLY A 224 3.51 -4.12 -31.61
CA GLY A 224 4.83 -4.35 -31.01
C GLY A 224 4.89 -3.93 -29.55
N GLN A 225 5.93 -3.17 -29.17
CA GLN A 225 6.16 -2.67 -27.81
C GLN A 225 5.03 -1.78 -27.29
N GLU A 226 4.24 -1.13 -28.16
CA GLU A 226 3.09 -0.31 -27.76
C GLU A 226 1.95 -1.13 -27.12
N LEU A 227 2.00 -2.46 -27.24
CA LEU A 227 1.07 -3.39 -26.61
C LEU A 227 1.49 -3.75 -25.18
N ILE A 228 2.74 -3.52 -24.78
CA ILE A 228 3.25 -3.88 -23.44
C ILE A 228 2.35 -3.31 -22.34
N PRO A 229 1.94 -2.02 -22.33
CA PRO A 229 1.04 -1.50 -21.30
C PRO A 229 -0.31 -2.21 -21.25
N ALA A 230 -0.82 -2.69 -22.39
CA ALA A 230 -2.07 -3.43 -22.45
C ALA A 230 -1.90 -4.87 -21.93
N VAL A 231 -0.78 -5.52 -22.24
CA VAL A 231 -0.41 -6.83 -21.67
C VAL A 231 -0.28 -6.74 -20.16
N LEU A 232 0.46 -5.74 -19.66
CA LEU A 232 0.61 -5.49 -18.23
C LEU A 232 -0.75 -5.26 -17.56
N LYS A 233 -1.68 -4.52 -18.17
CA LYS A 233 -3.04 -4.33 -17.62
C LYS A 233 -3.85 -5.61 -17.57
N ASP A 234 -3.87 -6.39 -18.65
CA ASP A 234 -4.60 -7.67 -18.73
C ASP A 234 -4.00 -8.74 -17.79
N SER A 235 -2.68 -8.68 -17.56
CA SER A 235 -1.95 -9.47 -16.56
C SER A 235 -2.01 -8.90 -15.15
N ARG A 236 -2.71 -7.78 -14.93
CA ARG A 236 -2.77 -7.09 -13.63
C ARG A 236 -1.40 -6.68 -13.07
N PHE A 237 -0.39 -6.50 -13.93
CA PHE A 237 0.97 -6.16 -13.53
C PHE A 237 1.08 -4.85 -12.75
N TRP A 238 0.19 -3.91 -13.05
CA TRP A 238 0.08 -2.64 -12.35
C TRP A 238 -0.16 -2.77 -10.83
N MET A 239 -0.52 -3.97 -10.32
CA MET A 239 -0.62 -4.25 -8.88
C MET A 239 0.75 -4.24 -8.18
N TRP A 240 1.84 -4.42 -8.92
CA TRP A 240 3.21 -4.47 -8.43
C TRP A 240 4.03 -3.23 -8.76
N THR A 241 3.44 -2.25 -9.47
CA THR A 241 4.09 -0.97 -9.71
C THR A 241 4.29 -0.21 -8.39
N ARG A 242 5.45 0.42 -8.25
CA ARG A 242 5.78 1.32 -7.15
C ARG A 242 4.68 2.38 -6.94
N PRO A 243 4.13 2.61 -5.73
CA PRO A 243 3.09 3.61 -5.49
C PRO A 243 3.61 5.06 -5.30
N ASP A 244 4.91 5.27 -5.40
CA ASP A 244 5.60 6.55 -5.15
C ASP A 244 6.20 7.18 -6.42
N ILE A 245 5.96 6.61 -7.60
CA ILE A 245 6.37 7.21 -8.88
C ILE A 245 5.34 8.25 -9.29
N TRP A 246 5.66 9.51 -9.01
CA TRP A 246 4.78 10.63 -9.29
C TRP A 246 4.77 11.02 -10.77
N PRO A 247 3.61 11.37 -11.34
CA PRO A 247 3.50 11.74 -12.74
C PRO A 247 4.32 13.00 -13.04
N ARG A 248 5.01 12.98 -14.18
CA ARG A 248 5.73 14.13 -14.76
C ARG A 248 5.01 14.60 -16.02
N PRO A 249 5.11 15.89 -16.41
CA PRO A 249 4.47 16.37 -17.62
C PRO A 249 5.11 15.68 -18.83
N VAL A 250 4.26 15.11 -19.69
CA VAL A 250 4.70 14.55 -20.96
C VAL A 250 4.89 15.71 -21.94
N PRO A 251 6.06 15.85 -22.61
CA PRO A 251 6.32 16.97 -23.53
C PRO A 251 5.23 17.17 -24.58
N GLU A 252 4.60 16.08 -25.03
CA GLU A 252 3.54 16.06 -26.04
C GLU A 252 2.16 16.53 -25.52
N HIS A 253 1.99 16.78 -24.23
CA HIS A 253 0.76 17.35 -23.63
C HIS A 253 0.94 18.76 -23.09
N ASN A 254 2.17 19.32 -23.18
CA ASN A 254 2.45 20.71 -22.84
C ASN A 254 2.12 21.69 -23.97
N GLU A 255 1.82 21.20 -25.18
CA GLU A 255 1.11 22.01 -26.16
C GLU A 255 -0.32 22.18 -25.69
N GLN A 256 -0.54 23.32 -25.04
CA GLN A 256 -1.83 23.96 -24.90
C GLN A 256 -2.60 23.83 -26.22
N ALA A 257 -3.46 22.81 -26.34
CA ALA A 257 -4.76 23.09 -26.90
C ALA A 257 -5.42 23.96 -25.82
N PRO A 258 -5.50 25.29 -25.97
CA PRO A 258 -6.48 26.01 -25.18
C PRO A 258 -7.78 25.23 -25.41
N LEU A 259 -8.42 24.80 -24.33
CA LEU A 259 -9.82 24.37 -24.37
C LEU A 259 -10.69 25.63 -24.64
N SER A 260 -10.35 26.39 -25.68
CA SER A 260 -11.21 27.32 -26.37
C SER A 260 -12.25 26.49 -27.10
N ILE A 261 -13.17 25.93 -26.32
CA ILE A 261 -14.45 25.51 -26.84
C ILE A 261 -15.10 26.80 -27.32
N SER A 262 -15.03 27.03 -28.64
CA SER A 262 -15.77 28.09 -29.31
C SER A 262 -17.22 28.07 -28.80
N SER A 263 -17.57 29.13 -28.08
CA SER A 263 -18.85 29.36 -27.43
C SER A 263 -19.89 29.76 -28.47
N GLY A 264 -20.28 28.80 -29.32
CA GLY A 264 -21.57 28.88 -30.00
C GLY A 264 -22.69 28.83 -28.96
N PRO A 265 -23.68 29.75 -28.99
CA PRO A 265 -24.77 29.79 -28.03
C PRO A 265 -25.77 28.67 -28.36
N VAL A 266 -25.41 27.44 -27.99
CA VAL A 266 -26.35 26.32 -27.99
C VAL A 266 -26.98 26.29 -26.60
N PRO A 267 -28.31 26.49 -26.45
CA PRO A 267 -28.97 26.36 -25.17
C PRO A 267 -28.80 24.92 -24.67
N GLN A 268 -27.95 24.70 -23.68
CA GLN A 268 -27.87 23.41 -23.01
C GLN A 268 -28.88 23.37 -21.86
N PRO A 269 -29.58 22.24 -21.65
CA PRO A 269 -30.39 22.05 -20.46
C PRO A 269 -29.47 22.24 -19.24
N ARG A 270 -29.82 23.20 -18.39
CA ARG A 270 -29.09 23.45 -17.15
C ARG A 270 -29.39 22.28 -16.21
N ALA A 271 -28.42 21.40 -16.01
CA ALA A 271 -28.51 20.43 -14.94
C ALA A 271 -28.73 21.18 -13.62
N SER A 272 -29.62 20.69 -12.75
CA SER A 272 -29.96 21.36 -11.48
C SER A 272 -28.74 21.64 -10.61
N ILE A 273 -27.70 20.80 -10.73
CA ILE A 273 -26.42 20.97 -10.05
C ILE A 273 -25.66 22.24 -10.47
N CYS A 274 -25.85 22.75 -11.70
CA CYS A 274 -25.27 24.02 -12.16
C CYS A 274 -25.92 25.25 -11.51
N MET A 275 -27.02 25.08 -10.76
CA MET A 275 -27.72 26.15 -10.07
C MET A 275 -27.27 26.29 -8.61
N LEU A 276 -26.35 25.43 -8.15
CA LEU A 276 -25.79 25.54 -6.81
C LEU A 276 -24.97 26.82 -6.65
N PRO A 277 -25.01 27.47 -5.47
CA PRO A 277 -24.08 28.52 -5.10
C PRO A 277 -22.63 28.09 -5.32
N SER A 278 -21.78 29.03 -5.74
CA SER A 278 -20.35 28.82 -6.00
C SER A 278 -19.60 28.23 -4.81
N GLU A 279 -20.10 28.45 -3.59
CA GLU A 279 -19.51 28.00 -2.34
C GLU A 279 -19.85 26.53 -2.04
N LEU A 280 -21.06 26.08 -2.40
CA LEU A 280 -21.51 24.72 -2.13
C LEU A 280 -20.94 23.70 -3.13
N PHE A 281 -20.58 24.16 -4.33
CA PHE A 281 -20.11 23.26 -5.37
C PHE A 281 -18.74 22.61 -5.05
N PRO A 282 -17.68 23.35 -4.65
CA PRO A 282 -16.44 22.73 -4.15
C PRO A 282 -16.66 21.82 -2.95
N GLU A 283 -17.59 22.20 -2.05
CA GLU A 283 -17.92 21.43 -0.85
C GLU A 283 -18.57 20.09 -1.18
N LEU A 284 -19.33 19.99 -2.28
CA LEU A 284 -19.81 18.69 -2.77
C LEU A 284 -18.70 17.88 -3.44
N LEU A 285 -17.89 18.52 -4.28
CA LEU A 285 -16.83 17.85 -5.02
C LEU A 285 -15.78 17.21 -4.10
N GLN A 286 -15.60 17.73 -2.87
CA GLN A 286 -14.65 17.16 -1.92
C GLN A 286 -14.99 15.72 -1.48
N HIS A 287 -16.21 15.26 -1.77
CA HIS A 287 -16.67 13.90 -1.49
C HIS A 287 -16.51 12.95 -2.68
N CYS A 288 -16.10 13.45 -3.85
CA CYS A 288 -15.97 12.69 -5.08
C CYS A 288 -14.53 12.17 -5.27
N GLN A 289 -14.39 11.03 -5.95
CA GLN A 289 -13.09 10.59 -6.46
C GLN A 289 -12.68 11.42 -7.68
N PRO A 290 -11.39 11.48 -8.06
CA PRO A 290 -10.95 12.31 -9.18
C PRO A 290 -11.65 11.91 -10.49
N GLU A 291 -11.95 10.63 -10.68
CA GLU A 291 -12.63 10.16 -11.88
C GLU A 291 -14.07 10.65 -11.94
N ASP A 292 -14.77 10.70 -10.81
CA ASP A 292 -16.14 11.20 -10.72
C ASP A 292 -16.18 12.71 -10.98
N ILE A 293 -15.17 13.44 -10.49
CA ILE A 293 -15.00 14.88 -10.77
C ILE A 293 -14.84 15.10 -12.29
N PHE A 294 -13.98 14.32 -12.95
CA PHE A 294 -13.81 14.43 -14.40
C PHE A 294 -15.00 13.92 -15.20
N ALA A 295 -15.67 12.85 -14.75
CA ALA A 295 -16.90 12.36 -15.36
C ALA A 295 -18.00 13.42 -15.28
N LEU A 296 -18.14 14.09 -14.13
CA LEU A 296 -19.06 15.20 -13.93
C LEU A 296 -18.73 16.37 -14.88
N ALA A 297 -17.45 16.75 -14.98
CA ALA A 297 -16.99 17.77 -15.91
C ALA A 297 -17.29 17.41 -17.38
N ALA A 298 -17.33 16.13 -17.73
CA ALA A 298 -17.62 15.67 -19.09
C ALA A 298 -19.12 15.68 -19.45
N THR A 299 -20.03 15.89 -18.49
CA THR A 299 -21.48 15.79 -18.74
C THR A 299 -22.05 16.96 -19.55
N CYS A 300 -21.63 18.20 -19.27
CA CYS A 300 -22.09 19.39 -20.00
C CYS A 300 -21.06 20.53 -19.94
N LYS A 301 -21.18 21.52 -20.84
CA LYS A 301 -20.22 22.63 -20.93
C LYS A 301 -20.19 23.50 -19.67
N ALA A 302 -21.34 23.68 -19.01
CA ALA A 302 -21.44 24.47 -17.79
C ALA A 302 -20.69 23.80 -16.64
N LEU A 303 -20.89 22.48 -16.44
CA LEU A 303 -20.16 21.72 -15.42
C LEU A 303 -18.68 21.61 -15.75
N HIS A 304 -18.33 21.44 -17.02
CA HIS A 304 -16.94 21.47 -17.44
C HIS A 304 -16.24 22.76 -16.98
N ALA A 305 -16.84 23.92 -17.26
CA ALA A 305 -16.28 25.23 -16.90
C ALA A 305 -16.23 25.43 -15.38
N GLN A 306 -17.27 25.00 -14.65
CA GLN A 306 -17.35 25.18 -13.20
C GLN A 306 -16.43 24.21 -12.43
N VAL A 307 -16.36 22.94 -12.83
CA VAL A 307 -15.53 21.91 -12.17
C VAL A 307 -14.04 22.15 -12.43
N LEU A 308 -13.68 22.54 -13.66
CA LEU A 308 -12.29 22.74 -14.06
C LEU A 308 -11.82 24.19 -13.89
N ASP A 309 -12.63 25.04 -13.27
CA ASP A 309 -12.17 26.33 -12.77
C ASP A 309 -11.03 26.11 -11.75
N GLY A 310 -9.92 26.82 -11.94
CA GLY A 310 -8.69 26.60 -11.15
C GLY A 310 -8.92 26.82 -9.66
N GLY A 311 -9.72 27.83 -9.28
CA GLY A 311 -10.06 28.10 -7.90
C GLY A 311 -10.92 27.00 -7.28
N THR A 312 -11.97 26.58 -8.00
CA THR A 312 -12.87 25.51 -7.57
C THR A 312 -12.15 24.18 -7.38
N LEU A 313 -11.33 23.78 -8.34
CA LEU A 313 -10.61 22.50 -8.31
C LEU A 313 -9.52 22.51 -7.22
N ALA A 314 -8.75 23.59 -7.09
CA ALA A 314 -7.74 23.72 -6.04
C ALA A 314 -8.37 23.71 -4.64
N CYS A 315 -9.48 24.43 -4.44
CA CYS A 315 -10.23 24.44 -3.19
C CYS A 315 -10.76 23.03 -2.85
N THR A 316 -11.40 22.37 -3.81
CA THR A 316 -11.89 21.00 -3.70
C THR A 316 -10.79 20.04 -3.25
N LEU A 317 -9.63 20.06 -3.92
CA LEU A 317 -8.51 19.17 -3.59
C LEU A 317 -7.92 19.47 -2.22
N ARG A 318 -7.70 20.74 -1.87
CA ARG A 318 -7.22 21.11 -0.53
C ARG A 318 -8.13 20.57 0.56
N HIS A 319 -9.44 20.73 0.42
CA HIS A 319 -10.40 20.22 1.41
C HIS A 319 -10.51 18.69 1.43
N ALA A 320 -10.45 18.05 0.27
CA ALA A 320 -10.53 16.60 0.13
C ALA A 320 -9.24 15.87 0.59
N THR A 321 -8.10 16.56 0.62
CA THR A 321 -6.81 15.99 1.03
C THR A 321 -6.45 16.26 2.49
N THR A 322 -6.92 17.36 3.08
CA THR A 322 -6.60 17.77 4.46
C THR A 322 -7.35 17.00 5.56
N ASN A 323 -8.41 16.28 5.21
CA ASN A 323 -9.23 15.53 6.17
C ASN A 323 -8.92 14.03 6.12
N ALA A 324 -8.60 13.44 7.27
CA ALA A 324 -8.14 12.05 7.39
C ALA A 324 -9.13 10.99 6.84
N SER A 325 -10.43 11.29 6.89
CA SER A 325 -11.53 10.41 6.46
C SER A 325 -11.94 10.59 4.99
N ARG A 326 -11.29 11.50 4.25
CA ARG A 326 -11.74 11.90 2.91
C ARG A 326 -11.16 11.05 1.78
N PRO A 327 -11.88 10.97 0.64
CA PRO A 327 -11.57 10.05 -0.45
C PRO A 327 -10.24 10.30 -1.15
N LEU A 328 -9.63 11.49 -1.00
CA LEU A 328 -8.43 11.88 -1.74
C LEU A 328 -7.16 11.93 -0.89
N ARG A 329 -7.19 11.53 0.39
CA ARG A 329 -5.97 11.56 1.22
C ARG A 329 -4.81 10.77 0.62
N TRP A 330 -5.12 9.67 -0.05
CA TRP A 330 -4.12 8.83 -0.73
C TRP A 330 -3.41 9.54 -1.89
N THR A 331 -3.87 10.71 -2.35
CA THR A 331 -3.18 11.48 -3.40
C THR A 331 -2.05 12.35 -2.86
N LEU A 332 -1.88 12.44 -1.53
CA LEU A 332 -0.75 13.09 -0.90
C LEU A 332 0.37 12.09 -0.60
N PRO A 333 1.65 12.52 -0.67
CA PRO A 333 2.77 11.70 -0.20
C PRO A 333 2.67 11.40 1.29
N VAL A 334 3.24 10.26 1.69
CA VAL A 334 3.26 9.80 3.08
C VAL A 334 4.34 10.57 3.86
N PRO A 335 3.99 11.30 4.94
CA PRO A 335 4.96 12.12 5.68
C PRO A 335 6.11 11.33 6.31
N SER A 336 5.83 10.11 6.78
CA SER A 336 6.83 9.21 7.39
C SER A 336 7.79 8.59 6.37
N LEU A 337 7.48 8.66 5.07
CA LEU A 337 8.35 8.24 3.97
C LEU A 337 8.95 9.49 3.31
N ARG A 338 10.02 10.04 3.91
CA ARG A 338 10.61 11.31 3.47
C ARG A 338 11.12 11.26 2.03
N GLU A 339 11.63 10.12 1.58
CA GLU A 339 12.09 9.91 0.21
C GLU A 339 10.93 10.01 -0.79
N GLU A 340 9.79 9.40 -0.45
CA GLU A 340 8.56 9.54 -1.25
C GLU A 340 8.08 11.00 -1.27
N TRP A 341 8.13 11.70 -0.14
CA TRP A 341 7.75 13.11 -0.07
C TRP A 341 8.64 13.97 -0.97
N SER A 342 9.95 13.79 -0.90
CA SER A 342 10.91 14.49 -1.76
C SER A 342 10.67 14.18 -3.24
N ALA A 343 10.50 12.90 -3.59
CA ALA A 343 10.20 12.49 -4.95
C ALA A 343 8.88 13.11 -5.47
N ALA A 344 7.88 13.25 -4.60
CA ALA A 344 6.63 13.95 -4.91
C ALA A 344 6.88 15.42 -5.19
N CYS A 345 7.60 16.12 -4.30
CA CYS A 345 7.96 17.52 -4.46
C CYS A 345 8.73 17.76 -5.77
N GLU A 346 9.77 16.96 -6.03
CA GLU A 346 10.57 17.06 -7.26
C GLU A 346 9.72 16.84 -8.51
N ALA A 347 8.92 15.77 -8.55
CA ALA A 347 8.06 15.49 -9.69
C ALA A 347 7.02 16.60 -9.89
N MET A 348 6.37 17.06 -8.82
CA MET A 348 5.41 18.17 -8.89
C MET A 348 6.07 19.48 -9.34
N GLN A 349 7.31 19.76 -8.92
CA GLN A 349 8.03 20.96 -9.35
C GLN A 349 8.20 21.02 -10.88
N THR A 350 8.32 19.88 -11.56
CA THR A 350 8.42 19.84 -13.04
C THR A 350 7.16 20.34 -13.75
N TRP A 351 6.03 20.45 -13.05
CA TRP A 351 4.77 20.99 -13.59
C TRP A 351 4.68 22.50 -13.47
N LEU A 352 5.51 23.14 -12.63
CA LEU A 352 5.51 24.58 -12.47
C LEU A 352 6.32 25.26 -13.60
N PRO A 353 6.03 26.54 -13.92
CA PRO A 353 6.83 27.32 -14.84
C PRO A 353 8.30 27.36 -14.40
N ALA A 354 9.24 27.42 -15.36
CA ALA A 354 10.69 27.42 -15.07
C ALA A 354 11.16 28.57 -14.16
N ASP A 355 10.38 29.66 -14.09
CA ASP A 355 10.66 30.82 -13.23
C ASP A 355 10.16 30.64 -11.79
N ALA A 356 9.56 29.49 -11.45
CA ALA A 356 9.15 29.21 -10.09
C ALA A 356 10.39 29.08 -9.18
N PRO A 357 10.37 29.68 -7.97
CA PRO A 357 11.49 29.59 -7.06
C PRO A 357 11.80 28.11 -6.78
N ALA A 358 13.02 27.70 -7.06
CA ALA A 358 13.47 26.35 -6.77
C ALA A 358 13.36 26.13 -5.25
N PRO A 359 12.76 25.03 -4.79
CA PRO A 359 12.77 24.71 -3.39
C PRO A 359 14.22 24.49 -2.92
N PRO A 360 14.59 24.94 -1.71
CA PRO A 360 15.96 24.81 -1.21
C PRO A 360 16.23 23.33 -0.89
N PHE A 361 16.79 22.58 -1.85
CA PHE A 361 17.13 21.16 -1.69
C PHE A 361 18.65 20.89 -1.64
N ASP A 362 19.47 21.91 -1.39
CA ASP A 362 20.93 21.79 -1.45
C ASP A 362 21.60 21.20 -0.18
N GLU A 363 20.86 20.71 0.83
CA GLU A 363 21.46 20.07 2.01
C GLU A 363 21.37 18.52 2.01
N PRO A 364 22.47 17.82 2.37
CA PRO A 364 22.47 16.38 2.50
C PRO A 364 21.57 15.94 3.68
N TRP A 365 20.45 15.33 3.32
CA TRP A 365 19.46 14.42 3.96
C TRP A 365 19.70 13.79 5.36
N ALA A 366 20.65 14.22 6.16
CA ALA A 366 21.01 13.58 7.43
C ALA A 366 20.14 13.97 8.64
N ALA A 367 19.19 14.91 8.52
CA ALA A 367 18.42 15.38 9.67
C ALA A 367 16.92 15.00 9.57
N VAL A 368 16.55 13.92 10.27
CA VAL A 368 15.16 13.44 10.49
C VAL A 368 14.25 14.52 11.15
N THR A 369 14.82 15.64 11.60
CA THR A 369 14.14 16.69 12.37
C THR A 369 13.70 17.91 11.56
N LEU A 370 14.09 18.06 10.29
CA LEU A 370 13.67 19.22 9.49
C LEU A 370 12.19 19.13 9.07
N PRO A 371 11.45 20.26 9.05
CA PRO A 371 10.07 20.29 8.59
C PRO A 371 9.99 19.92 7.10
N LEU A 372 8.95 19.18 6.72
CA LEU A 372 8.71 18.80 5.33
C LEU A 372 8.43 20.05 4.48
N PRO A 373 8.99 20.15 3.26
CA PRO A 373 8.71 21.27 2.37
C PRO A 373 7.23 21.28 1.93
N PRO A 374 6.64 22.46 1.67
CA PRO A 374 5.27 22.54 1.17
C PRO A 374 5.14 21.87 -0.20
N LEU A 375 4.02 21.17 -0.43
CA LEU A 375 3.79 20.51 -1.71
C LEU A 375 3.48 21.53 -2.81
N PRO A 376 4.17 21.46 -3.98
CA PRO A 376 3.87 22.34 -5.11
C PRO A 376 2.43 22.24 -5.61
N LEU A 377 1.73 21.13 -5.34
CA LEU A 377 0.30 20.94 -5.60
C LEU A 377 -0.58 22.07 -5.04
N PHE A 378 -0.14 22.76 -3.99
CA PHE A 378 -0.89 23.84 -3.37
C PHE A 378 -0.53 25.23 -3.91
N ASP A 379 0.45 25.34 -4.81
CA ASP A 379 0.78 26.59 -5.48
C ASP A 379 -0.38 27.03 -6.40
N PRO A 380 -0.82 28.31 -6.37
CA PRO A 380 -1.90 28.80 -7.23
C PRO A 380 -1.64 28.67 -8.74
N THR A 381 -0.37 28.60 -9.16
CA THR A 381 0.04 28.47 -10.56
C THR A 381 0.17 27.00 -11.00
N PHE A 382 0.00 26.05 -10.07
CA PHE A 382 0.11 24.63 -10.37
C PHE A 382 -0.98 24.19 -11.35
N PRO A 383 -0.66 23.48 -12.45
CA PRO A 383 -1.62 23.06 -13.45
C PRO A 383 -2.42 21.83 -12.99
N VAL A 384 -3.23 22.01 -11.94
CA VAL A 384 -3.95 20.94 -11.21
C VAL A 384 -4.73 20.01 -12.14
N ALA A 385 -5.46 20.56 -13.12
CA ALA A 385 -6.25 19.75 -14.04
C ALA A 385 -5.39 18.84 -14.93
N ALA A 386 -4.24 19.32 -15.40
CA ALA A 386 -3.32 18.55 -16.22
C ALA A 386 -2.61 17.48 -15.36
N PHE A 387 -2.14 17.86 -14.18
CA PHE A 387 -1.55 16.95 -13.20
C PHE A 387 -2.51 15.81 -12.85
N LEU A 388 -3.76 16.11 -12.49
CA LEU A 388 -4.75 15.10 -12.13
C LEU A 388 -5.09 14.14 -13.29
N ARG A 389 -5.01 14.59 -14.54
CA ARG A 389 -5.16 13.70 -15.71
C ARG A 389 -3.99 12.72 -15.81
N ALA A 390 -2.76 13.22 -15.75
CA ALA A 390 -1.57 12.36 -15.75
C ALA A 390 -1.53 11.43 -14.53
N TYR A 391 -1.99 11.92 -13.39
CA TYR A 391 -2.18 11.17 -12.16
C TYR A 391 -3.15 10.00 -12.34
N ARG A 392 -4.32 10.23 -12.94
CA ARG A 392 -5.30 9.18 -13.26
C ARG A 392 -4.71 8.13 -14.19
N ASP A 393 -3.92 8.55 -15.16
CA ASP A 393 -3.40 7.67 -16.21
C ASP A 393 -2.16 6.87 -15.73
N SER A 394 -1.48 7.33 -14.67
CA SER A 394 -0.32 6.67 -14.03
C SER A 394 -0.67 5.30 -13.43
N ASP A 395 0.10 4.27 -13.79
CA ASP A 395 0.01 2.94 -13.17
C ASP A 395 0.41 2.97 -11.69
N SER A 396 1.44 3.77 -11.35
CA SER A 396 1.89 3.98 -9.97
C SER A 396 0.79 4.53 -9.07
N MET A 397 0.08 5.56 -9.54
CA MET A 397 -0.99 6.17 -8.76
C MET A 397 -2.22 5.26 -8.65
N ARG A 398 -2.47 4.41 -9.65
CA ARG A 398 -3.48 3.33 -9.54
C ARG A 398 -3.07 2.29 -8.50
N ALA A 399 -1.81 1.88 -8.45
CA ALA A 399 -1.29 0.99 -7.41
C ALA A 399 -1.42 1.62 -6.01
N ARG A 400 -1.12 2.91 -5.89
CA ARG A 400 -1.31 3.69 -4.66
C ARG A 400 -2.76 3.72 -4.20
N ARG A 401 -3.70 4.04 -5.10
CA ARG A 401 -5.15 4.02 -4.83
C ARG A 401 -5.61 2.67 -4.32
N ARG A 402 -5.12 1.60 -4.94
CA ARG A 402 -5.43 0.23 -4.54
C ARG A 402 -4.94 -0.06 -3.12
N ARG A 403 -3.70 0.32 -2.78
CA ARG A 403 -3.18 0.20 -1.40
C ARG A 403 -4.06 0.95 -0.39
N TRP A 404 -4.52 2.14 -0.75
CA TRP A 404 -5.51 2.86 0.06
C TRP A 404 -6.82 2.07 0.21
N GLY A 405 -7.34 1.47 -0.85
CA GLY A 405 -8.51 0.58 -0.80
C GLY A 405 -8.31 -0.60 0.14
N LEU A 406 -7.13 -1.23 0.14
CA LEU A 406 -6.77 -2.29 1.11
C LEU A 406 -6.77 -1.76 2.54
N ILE A 407 -6.15 -0.60 2.77
CA ILE A 407 -6.13 0.02 4.10
C ILE A 407 -7.54 0.39 4.58
N LYS A 408 -8.48 0.71 3.69
CA LYS A 408 -9.89 0.90 4.08
C LYS A 408 -10.60 -0.39 4.47
N GLN A 409 -10.22 -1.52 3.92
CA GLN A 409 -10.68 -2.82 4.44
C GLN A 409 -10.10 -3.09 5.83
N TRP A 410 -8.81 -2.78 6.04
CA TRP A 410 -8.21 -2.84 7.37
C TRP A 410 -8.86 -1.88 8.38
N ASP A 411 -9.20 -0.65 7.96
CA ASP A 411 -9.92 0.33 8.79
C ASP A 411 -11.24 -0.24 9.33
N ALA A 412 -11.96 -1.00 8.50
CA ALA A 412 -13.15 -1.73 8.91
C ALA A 412 -12.81 -2.85 9.91
N LEU A 413 -11.81 -3.70 9.62
CA LEU A 413 -11.39 -4.77 10.54
C LEU A 413 -10.95 -4.25 11.91
N PHE A 414 -10.19 -3.16 11.95
CA PHE A 414 -9.78 -2.49 13.19
C PHE A 414 -10.98 -1.92 13.94
N THR A 415 -11.93 -1.32 13.22
CA THR A 415 -13.15 -0.78 13.83
C THR A 415 -14.00 -1.88 14.43
N ASP A 416 -14.19 -2.99 13.70
CA ASP A 416 -14.93 -4.16 14.17
C ASP A 416 -14.26 -4.78 15.39
N TYR A 417 -12.94 -4.96 15.34
CA TYR A 417 -12.15 -5.47 16.46
C TYR A 417 -12.21 -4.54 17.69
N ARG A 418 -12.05 -3.22 17.51
CA ARG A 418 -12.13 -2.25 18.61
C ARG A 418 -13.52 -2.19 19.24
N GLY A 419 -14.58 -2.35 18.44
CA GLY A 419 -15.96 -2.35 18.92
C GLY A 419 -16.42 -3.69 19.52
N GLY A 420 -16.12 -4.80 18.86
CA GLY A 420 -16.64 -6.15 19.17
C GLY A 420 -15.64 -7.10 19.85
N GLY A 421 -14.34 -6.83 19.73
CA GLY A 421 -13.28 -7.72 20.22
C GLY A 421 -12.91 -8.80 19.23
N TRP A 422 -12.47 -9.94 19.77
CA TRP A 422 -12.08 -11.10 18.98
C TRP A 422 -13.30 -11.79 18.40
N GLU A 423 -13.22 -12.18 17.13
CA GLU A 423 -14.25 -13.03 16.54
C GLU A 423 -14.08 -14.48 17.00
N HIS A 424 -12.83 -14.90 17.13
CA HIS A 424 -12.44 -16.17 17.72
C HIS A 424 -11.38 -15.95 18.79
N ASP A 425 -11.63 -16.46 19.99
CA ASP A 425 -10.64 -16.43 21.08
C ASP A 425 -9.63 -17.56 20.90
N VAL A 426 -8.46 -17.22 20.35
CA VAL A 426 -7.29 -18.11 20.24
C VAL A 426 -6.21 -17.77 21.27
N PHE A 427 -6.45 -16.73 22.07
CA PHE A 427 -5.45 -16.24 22.97
C PHE A 427 -5.61 -16.91 24.33
N THR A 428 -4.57 -16.77 25.14
CA THR A 428 -4.57 -17.16 26.55
C THR A 428 -5.74 -16.52 27.32
N PRO A 429 -6.06 -16.81 28.59
CA PRO A 429 -7.09 -16.07 29.34
C PRO A 429 -6.61 -14.78 30.04
N PRO A 430 -7.48 -13.81 30.36
CA PRO A 430 -7.14 -12.63 31.15
C PRO A 430 -6.50 -12.97 32.50
N GLY A 431 -5.57 -12.13 32.98
CA GLY A 431 -4.78 -12.41 34.19
C GLY A 431 -3.59 -13.33 33.96
N THR A 432 -3.43 -13.85 32.73
CA THR A 432 -2.19 -14.54 32.36
C THR A 432 -1.05 -13.55 32.21
N THR A 433 -0.18 -13.54 33.22
CA THR A 433 1.07 -12.79 33.18
C THR A 433 2.15 -13.63 32.53
N TRP A 434 3.06 -12.95 31.83
CA TRP A 434 4.17 -13.58 31.13
C TRP A 434 5.47 -13.08 31.72
N ALA A 435 6.44 -13.98 31.84
CA ALA A 435 7.82 -13.57 32.03
C ALA A 435 8.69 -14.36 31.05
N ARG A 436 9.67 -13.67 30.46
CA ARG A 436 10.79 -14.35 29.82
C ARG A 436 11.55 -15.11 30.90
N GLY A 437 11.72 -16.42 30.70
CA GLY A 437 12.65 -17.21 31.49
C GLY A 437 14.10 -16.80 31.21
N GLU A 438 15.04 -17.37 31.97
CA GLU A 438 16.48 -17.15 31.78
C GLU A 438 16.97 -17.64 30.40
N ASP A 439 16.23 -18.56 29.78
CA ASP A 439 16.41 -19.05 28.42
C ASP A 439 15.69 -18.21 27.36
N GLY A 440 15.09 -17.09 27.76
CA GLY A 440 14.37 -16.15 26.89
C GLY A 440 13.02 -16.66 26.35
N VAL A 441 12.56 -17.83 26.78
CA VAL A 441 11.23 -18.36 26.44
C VAL A 441 10.16 -17.65 27.29
N LEU A 442 9.13 -17.08 26.65
CA LEU A 442 7.97 -16.54 27.37
C LEU A 442 7.22 -17.71 28.04
N ARG A 443 7.17 -17.70 29.36
CA ARG A 443 6.42 -18.67 30.15
C ARG A 443 5.23 -18.00 30.82
N CYS A 444 4.10 -18.68 30.74
CA CYS A 444 2.91 -18.39 31.53
C CYS A 444 3.28 -18.42 33.02
N GLN A 445 3.01 -17.33 33.73
CA GLN A 445 3.21 -17.23 35.18
C GLN A 445 1.95 -17.59 35.97
N CYS A 446 0.86 -17.99 35.31
CA CYS A 446 -0.30 -18.51 36.01
C CYS A 446 0.10 -19.77 36.78
N ARG A 447 -0.14 -19.74 38.10
CA ARG A 447 -0.06 -20.96 38.91
C ARG A 447 -1.03 -21.96 38.32
N ALA A 448 -0.55 -23.18 38.05
CA ALA A 448 -1.42 -24.25 37.64
C ALA A 448 -2.41 -24.56 38.78
N GLY A 449 -3.63 -24.03 38.72
CA GLY A 449 -4.77 -24.43 39.56
C GLY A 449 -4.50 -24.54 41.07
N GLY A 450 -4.65 -23.43 41.79
CA GLY A 450 -5.50 -23.48 42.99
C GLY A 450 -6.94 -23.51 42.49
N GLY A 451 -7.59 -24.67 42.55
CA GLY A 451 -8.99 -24.81 42.16
C GLY A 451 -9.89 -23.90 42.99
N ALA A 452 -10.86 -23.27 42.33
CA ALA A 452 -12.04 -22.72 42.97
C ALA A 452 -13.13 -23.79 43.03
#